data_AF-A0A0D2LT03-F1
#
_entry.id   AF-A0A0D2LT03-F1
#
_cell.length_a   1.000
_cell.length_b   1.000
_cell.length_c   1.000
_cell.angle_alpha   90.00
_cell.angle_beta   90.00
_cell.angle_gamma   90.00
#
_symmetry.space_group_name_H-M   'P 1'
#
loop_
_entity.id
_entity.type
_entity.pdbx_description
1 polymer ?
#
loop_
_entity_poly.entity_id
_entity_poly.type
_entity_poly.pdbx_seq_one_letter_code
_entity_poly.pdbx_strand_id
1 'polypeptide(L)'
;MVPAFAAAAAAAAGQQQQLQQQAAQQQQQQQQQQQQQQGGGIIGQGDDVIDDAGSDSSEDLDDFIEEDLQEAGGIPHPLLPNGGGGGGGGGGLAGQQQQQVQVQVQLQQQQQQPPLDLSPLARLTGLEVLQLDKREEGDDYEGISLLVSPAVVRALGAGWGSLNTLDLYNFSPEELPAESISEMSRLTALRSLSISSCPHHAARPAAARHLAWWQIPPRLTALSLTGFDLSEAGEDSWQRGPGDRLAEHFGDLLSLRLHFCTLPAGLLRAAAPALAEKLHSLSLVDTRGGSMEELQVLGQLTALSTLRLMPCDHGVGGVGKLATLRLKQLKLRLRHLQRADLALLPRLTSLFVLTLTAPLAGSGQPAHGHGGEVRMADVEGAVEGMPYCDIELEGEPALPNGG
;
A
#
# COMPACT_ATOMS: atom_id res chain seq x y z
N MET A 1 -27.66 34.61 -6.06
CA MET A 1 -26.31 34.75 -5.45
C MET A 1 -25.28 33.91 -6.24
N VAL A 2 -25.10 34.18 -7.53
CA VAL A 2 -24.18 33.42 -8.42
C VAL A 2 -22.93 34.20 -8.92
N PRO A 3 -22.75 35.53 -8.74
CA PRO A 3 -21.58 36.20 -9.34
C PRO A 3 -20.27 36.07 -8.55
N ALA A 4 -20.28 35.50 -7.33
CA ALA A 4 -19.09 35.48 -6.46
C ALA A 4 -18.07 34.37 -6.81
N PHE A 5 -18.49 33.25 -7.39
CA PHE A 5 -17.60 32.12 -7.69
C PHE A 5 -16.77 32.31 -8.97
N ALA A 6 -17.28 33.07 -9.95
CA ALA A 6 -16.53 33.36 -11.17
C ALA A 6 -15.32 34.27 -10.92
N ALA A 7 -15.39 35.15 -9.93
CA ALA A 7 -14.30 36.07 -9.58
C ALA A 7 -13.11 35.34 -8.92
N ALA A 8 -13.37 34.32 -8.11
CA ALA A 8 -12.31 33.56 -7.42
C ALA A 8 -11.50 32.67 -8.38
N ALA A 9 -12.15 32.06 -9.37
CA ALA A 9 -11.47 31.26 -10.38
C ALA A 9 -10.57 32.12 -11.31
N ALA A 10 -11.02 33.33 -11.66
CA ALA A 10 -10.22 34.26 -12.46
C ALA A 10 -8.99 34.77 -11.70
N ALA A 11 -9.11 35.00 -10.38
CA ALA A 11 -7.99 35.42 -9.55
C ALA A 11 -6.91 34.33 -9.41
N ALA A 12 -7.31 33.06 -9.26
CA ALA A 12 -6.38 31.93 -9.19
C ALA A 12 -5.61 31.72 -10.51
N ALA A 13 -6.29 31.84 -11.65
CA ALA A 13 -5.65 31.75 -12.97
C ALA A 13 -4.62 32.86 -13.19
N GLY A 14 -4.91 34.10 -12.76
CA GLY A 14 -3.97 35.21 -12.84
C GLY A 14 -2.72 35.00 -12.00
N GLN A 15 -2.86 34.43 -10.79
CA GLN A 15 -1.74 34.17 -9.90
C GLN A 15 -0.79 33.07 -10.45
N GLN A 16 -1.34 32.04 -11.08
CA GLN A 16 -0.55 30.99 -11.72
C GLN A 16 0.22 31.52 -12.95
N GLN A 17 -0.40 32.40 -13.74
CA GLN A 17 0.27 33.05 -14.88
C GLN A 17 1.40 33.99 -14.44
N GLN A 18 1.23 34.69 -13.31
CA GLN A 18 2.25 35.56 -12.74
C GLN A 18 3.46 34.77 -12.21
N LEU A 19 3.22 33.62 -11.57
CA LEU A 19 4.28 32.71 -11.13
C LEU A 19 5.09 32.14 -12.30
N GLN A 20 4.43 31.76 -13.41
CA GLN A 20 5.11 31.33 -14.63
C GLN A 20 5.97 32.43 -15.25
N GLN A 21 5.49 33.69 -15.27
CA GLN A 21 6.29 34.82 -15.77
C GLN A 21 7.51 35.11 -14.88
N GLN A 22 7.37 34.99 -13.55
CA GLN A 22 8.49 35.16 -12.63
C GLN A 22 9.56 34.07 -12.83
N ALA A 23 9.14 32.81 -12.98
CA ALA A 23 10.06 31.70 -13.25
C ALA A 23 10.82 31.90 -14.56
N ALA A 24 10.13 32.32 -15.62
CA ALA A 24 10.75 32.61 -16.92
C ALA A 24 11.77 33.76 -16.85
N GLN A 25 11.47 34.84 -16.13
CA GLN A 25 12.41 35.94 -15.91
C GLN A 25 13.66 35.51 -15.13
N GLN A 26 13.48 34.66 -14.11
CA GLN A 26 14.60 34.16 -13.31
C GLN A 26 15.54 33.28 -14.14
N GLN A 27 14.97 32.45 -15.02
CA GLN A 27 15.73 31.60 -15.93
C GLN A 27 16.51 32.44 -16.96
N GLN A 28 15.92 33.53 -17.46
CA GLN A 28 16.57 34.45 -18.40
C GLN A 28 17.73 35.22 -17.75
N GLN A 29 17.59 35.62 -16.48
CA GLN A 29 18.70 36.22 -15.71
C GLN A 29 19.87 35.26 -15.51
N GLN A 30 19.61 33.97 -15.24
CA GLN A 30 20.67 32.98 -15.12
C GLN A 30 21.43 32.78 -16.43
N GLN A 31 20.73 32.74 -17.58
CA GLN A 31 21.40 32.64 -18.88
C GLN A 31 22.30 33.85 -19.19
N GLN A 32 21.88 35.08 -18.83
CA GLN A 32 22.71 36.27 -19.02
C GLN A 32 23.97 36.26 -18.14
N GLN A 33 23.87 35.77 -16.90
CA GLN A 33 25.06 35.63 -16.03
C GLN A 33 26.06 34.60 -16.57
N GLN A 34 25.58 33.52 -17.20
CA GLN A 34 26.47 32.54 -17.84
C GLN A 34 27.19 33.10 -19.07
N GLN A 35 26.51 33.91 -19.90
CA GLN A 35 27.15 34.54 -21.07
C GLN A 35 28.24 35.54 -20.67
N GLN A 36 28.08 36.26 -19.55
CA GLN A 36 29.12 37.16 -19.04
C GLN A 36 30.36 36.43 -18.54
N GLN A 37 30.23 35.18 -18.07
CA GLN A 37 31.38 34.38 -17.63
C GLN A 37 32.17 33.75 -18.80
N GLN A 38 31.54 33.52 -19.95
CA GLN A 38 32.21 32.95 -21.13
C GLN A 38 32.93 33.99 -22.01
N GLY A 39 32.67 35.29 -21.82
CA GLY A 39 33.29 36.37 -22.61
C GLY A 39 34.72 36.78 -22.23
N GLY A 40 35.37 36.12 -21.27
CA GLY A 40 36.66 36.55 -20.70
C GLY A 40 37.91 35.80 -21.17
N GLY A 41 37.81 34.82 -22.08
CA GLY A 41 38.92 33.92 -22.42
C GLY A 41 39.34 33.98 -23.89
N ILE A 42 40.21 34.93 -24.24
CA ILE A 42 41.08 34.87 -25.43
C ILE A 42 42.48 35.22 -24.88
N ILE A 43 43.50 34.36 -24.92
CA ILE A 43 44.46 34.11 -26.01
C ILE A 43 45.29 32.87 -25.60
N GLY A 44 45.65 31.99 -26.55
CA GLY A 44 46.76 31.05 -26.37
C GLY A 44 46.85 29.95 -27.44
N GLN A 45 47.68 30.18 -28.47
CA GLN A 45 48.05 29.26 -29.56
C GLN A 45 48.82 28.02 -29.07
N GLY A 46 48.78 26.93 -29.85
CA GLY A 46 49.75 25.83 -29.76
C GLY A 46 49.39 24.65 -30.66
N ASP A 47 50.19 24.45 -31.71
CA ASP A 47 50.19 23.40 -32.74
C ASP A 47 50.64 21.99 -32.21
N ASP A 48 50.67 21.03 -33.16
CA ASP A 48 51.20 19.64 -33.18
C ASP A 48 50.12 18.54 -33.01
N VAL A 49 49.68 17.81 -34.06
CA VAL A 49 50.34 16.82 -34.95
C VAL A 49 50.86 15.57 -34.22
N ILE A 50 50.25 14.39 -34.48
CA ILE A 50 50.87 13.10 -34.86
C ILE A 50 49.79 11.98 -34.95
N ASP A 51 50.05 11.07 -35.90
CA ASP A 51 49.32 9.96 -36.51
C ASP A 51 48.96 8.70 -35.67
N ASP A 52 48.18 7.82 -36.35
CA ASP A 52 48.18 6.33 -36.33
C ASP A 52 47.71 5.59 -35.06
N ALA A 53 47.09 4.41 -35.06
CA ALA A 53 46.61 3.39 -36.01
C ALA A 53 45.51 2.60 -35.25
N GLY A 54 44.46 2.00 -35.83
CA GLY A 54 44.48 0.70 -36.51
C GLY A 54 44.05 -0.48 -35.60
N SER A 55 43.18 -1.36 -36.15
CA SER A 55 42.78 -2.73 -35.71
C SER A 55 41.61 -2.79 -34.71
N ASP A 56 40.43 -3.35 -34.97
CA ASP A 56 40.01 -4.61 -35.64
C ASP A 56 40.33 -5.87 -34.82
N SER A 57 39.29 -6.48 -34.22
CA SER A 57 39.17 -7.94 -34.03
C SER A 57 37.85 -8.30 -33.33
N SER A 58 36.99 -8.98 -34.07
CA SER A 58 35.99 -9.97 -33.64
C SER A 58 36.60 -11.14 -32.86
N GLU A 59 35.81 -11.78 -31.98
CA GLU A 59 35.75 -13.22 -31.61
C GLU A 59 34.90 -13.32 -30.32
N ASP A 60 33.70 -13.90 -30.33
CA ASP A 60 33.37 -15.34 -30.23
C ASP A 60 34.00 -16.03 -29.01
N LEU A 61 33.18 -16.32 -27.98
CA LEU A 61 33.40 -17.44 -27.04
C LEU A 61 32.06 -17.92 -26.47
N ASP A 62 31.63 -19.08 -27.01
CA ASP A 62 30.69 -20.03 -26.42
C ASP A 62 31.31 -20.75 -25.20
N ASP A 63 30.41 -21.40 -24.44
CA ASP A 63 30.61 -22.57 -23.57
C ASP A 63 31.54 -22.48 -22.35
N PHE A 64 30.98 -22.72 -21.14
CA PHE A 64 31.35 -23.84 -20.25
C PHE A 64 30.46 -23.84 -18.98
N ILE A 65 29.62 -24.87 -18.80
CA ILE A 65 29.78 -26.06 -17.94
C ILE A 65 29.39 -25.85 -16.45
N GLU A 66 28.35 -26.59 -16.07
CA GLU A 66 28.03 -27.06 -14.72
C GLU A 66 29.21 -27.85 -14.13
N GLU A 67 29.64 -27.56 -12.90
CA GLU A 67 30.05 -28.64 -12.01
C GLU A 67 30.00 -28.21 -10.54
N ASP A 68 29.35 -29.07 -9.77
CA ASP A 68 29.39 -29.17 -8.31
C ASP A 68 30.82 -29.11 -7.77
N LEU A 69 31.04 -28.43 -6.63
CA LEU A 69 32.04 -28.87 -5.67
C LEU A 69 31.70 -28.41 -4.25
N GLN A 70 31.68 -29.43 -3.39
CA GLN A 70 31.51 -29.41 -1.95
C GLN A 70 32.69 -28.77 -1.21
N GLU A 71 32.42 -28.42 0.06
CA GLU A 71 33.33 -28.44 1.21
C GLU A 71 34.76 -27.89 1.07
N ALA A 72 35.06 -26.84 1.85
CA ALA A 72 35.84 -26.97 3.09
C ALA A 72 36.29 -25.59 3.60
N GLY A 73 36.32 -25.45 4.92
CA GLY A 73 36.68 -24.22 5.61
C GLY A 73 38.14 -23.82 5.53
N GLY A 74 38.41 -22.56 5.89
CA GLY A 74 39.76 -22.02 6.04
C GLY A 74 39.73 -20.57 6.56
N ILE A 75 40.34 -20.38 7.72
CA ILE A 75 40.41 -19.19 8.60
C ILE A 75 41.27 -18.05 7.98
N PRO A 76 41.09 -16.77 8.38
CA PRO A 76 41.58 -15.62 7.63
C PRO A 76 43.02 -15.22 7.96
N HIS A 77 43.68 -14.54 7.02
CA HIS A 77 44.91 -13.78 7.25
C HIS A 77 44.70 -12.28 7.03
N PRO A 78 45.22 -11.40 7.90
CA PRO A 78 45.17 -9.96 7.74
C PRO A 78 46.42 -9.45 7.01
N LEU A 79 46.26 -8.47 6.12
CA LEU A 79 47.36 -7.62 5.68
C LEU A 79 47.01 -6.14 5.83
N LEU A 80 48.01 -5.46 6.36
CA LEU A 80 48.11 -4.07 6.80
C LEU A 80 48.08 -3.05 5.65
N PRO A 81 47.99 -1.74 5.97
CA PRO A 81 47.67 -0.68 5.03
C PRO A 81 48.91 -0.21 4.27
N ASN A 82 48.69 0.28 3.05
CA ASN A 82 49.68 1.08 2.35
C ASN A 82 49.03 2.39 1.93
N GLY A 83 49.55 3.48 2.50
CA GLY A 83 49.26 4.82 2.07
C GLY A 83 50.10 5.21 0.85
N GLY A 84 49.76 6.38 0.29
CA GLY A 84 50.68 7.13 -0.56
C GLY A 84 50.00 7.72 -1.78
N GLY A 85 50.24 9.02 -1.98
CA GLY A 85 50.29 9.60 -3.32
C GLY A 85 49.23 10.64 -3.59
N GLY A 86 49.58 11.91 -3.34
CA GLY A 86 48.82 13.04 -3.83
C GLY A 86 48.94 13.24 -5.34
N GLY A 87 48.08 14.11 -5.87
CA GLY A 87 48.15 14.59 -7.24
C GLY A 87 47.10 15.66 -7.44
N GLY A 88 47.53 16.91 -7.54
CA GLY A 88 46.67 18.06 -7.79
C GLY A 88 46.01 18.00 -9.16
N GLY A 89 44.77 18.47 -9.21
CA GLY A 89 43.96 18.57 -10.44
C GLY A 89 42.76 19.48 -10.19
N GLY A 90 43.02 20.70 -9.72
CA GLY A 90 42.00 21.74 -9.56
C GLY A 90 41.70 22.38 -10.92
N GLY A 91 40.59 22.03 -11.55
CA GLY A 91 40.20 22.66 -12.81
C GLY A 91 38.93 22.15 -13.51
N GLY A 92 38.27 21.08 -13.03
CA GLY A 92 37.12 20.47 -13.73
C GLY A 92 35.77 20.45 -12.99
N LEU A 93 35.72 20.90 -11.73
CA LEU A 93 34.55 20.65 -10.87
C LEU A 93 33.33 21.55 -11.17
N ALA A 94 33.50 22.70 -11.80
CA ALA A 94 32.38 23.59 -12.12
C ALA A 94 31.55 23.11 -13.35
N GLY A 95 32.19 22.41 -14.30
CA GLY A 95 31.51 21.89 -15.50
C GLY A 95 30.70 20.62 -15.23
N GLN A 96 31.23 19.69 -14.43
CA GLN A 96 30.51 18.46 -14.08
C GLN A 96 29.29 18.71 -13.19
N GLN A 97 29.35 19.70 -12.30
CA GLN A 97 28.22 20.03 -11.43
C GLN A 97 27.06 20.67 -12.22
N GLN A 98 27.34 21.46 -13.26
CA GLN A 98 26.29 22.00 -14.14
C GLN A 98 25.65 20.92 -15.04
N GLN A 99 26.43 19.94 -15.49
CA GLN A 99 25.90 18.86 -16.32
C GLN A 99 25.02 17.90 -15.51
N GLN A 100 25.36 17.64 -14.24
CA GLN A 100 24.49 16.85 -13.34
C GLN A 100 23.18 17.56 -13.02
N VAL A 101 23.18 18.88 -12.81
CA VAL A 101 21.94 19.64 -12.53
C VAL A 101 21.04 19.70 -13.77
N GLN A 102 21.58 19.87 -14.98
CA GLN A 102 20.77 19.84 -16.20
C GLN A 102 20.15 18.46 -16.46
N VAL A 103 20.89 17.37 -16.24
CA VAL A 103 20.34 16.01 -16.37
C VAL A 103 19.23 15.75 -15.34
N GLN A 104 19.37 16.25 -14.10
CA GLN A 104 18.34 16.10 -13.06
C GLN A 104 17.06 16.88 -13.38
N VAL A 105 17.19 18.11 -13.91
CA VAL A 105 16.03 18.93 -14.32
C VAL A 105 15.36 18.36 -15.58
N GLN A 106 16.13 17.78 -16.50
CA GLN A 106 15.60 17.20 -17.74
C GLN A 106 14.91 15.86 -17.50
N LEU A 107 15.41 15.03 -16.57
CA LEU A 107 14.70 13.85 -16.05
C LEU A 107 13.39 14.24 -15.34
N GLN A 108 13.40 15.33 -14.57
CA GLN A 108 12.21 15.80 -13.86
C GLN A 108 11.13 16.37 -14.82
N GLN A 109 11.50 16.83 -16.02
CA GLN A 109 10.54 17.27 -17.05
C GLN A 109 10.06 16.15 -17.99
N GLN A 110 10.80 15.04 -18.13
CA GLN A 110 10.43 13.98 -19.07
C GLN A 110 9.38 12.99 -18.57
N GLN A 111 8.99 13.01 -17.29
CA GLN A 111 8.12 11.99 -16.69
C GLN A 111 6.76 12.49 -16.17
N GLN A 112 6.35 13.72 -16.46
CA GLN A 112 5.00 14.17 -16.08
C GLN A 112 4.02 13.91 -17.21
N GLN A 113 3.66 12.64 -17.42
CA GLN A 113 2.43 12.35 -18.15
C GLN A 113 1.27 13.04 -17.41
N PRO A 114 0.43 13.83 -18.11
CA PRO A 114 -0.70 14.48 -17.45
C PRO A 114 -1.61 13.39 -16.86
N PRO A 115 -2.11 13.58 -15.63
CA PRO A 115 -2.98 12.58 -15.01
C PRO A 115 -4.22 12.39 -15.87
N LEU A 116 -4.72 11.16 -15.93
CA LEU A 116 -5.94 10.85 -16.67
C LEU A 116 -7.12 11.65 -16.07
N ASP A 117 -7.73 12.52 -16.88
CA ASP A 117 -8.91 13.27 -16.46
C ASP A 117 -10.16 12.38 -16.48
N LEU A 118 -10.73 12.13 -15.29
CA LEU A 118 -11.95 11.35 -15.12
C LEU A 118 -13.23 12.19 -15.22
N SER A 119 -13.12 13.51 -15.37
CA SER A 119 -14.28 14.42 -15.49
C SER A 119 -15.30 14.02 -16.57
N PRO A 120 -14.91 13.43 -17.74
CA PRO A 120 -15.88 12.94 -18.72
C PRO A 120 -16.85 11.89 -18.17
N LEU A 121 -16.44 11.10 -17.17
CA LEU A 121 -17.29 10.08 -16.56
C LEU A 121 -18.44 10.67 -15.74
N ALA A 122 -18.37 11.95 -15.34
CA ALA A 122 -19.46 12.64 -14.65
C ALA A 122 -20.74 12.75 -15.50
N ARG A 123 -20.66 12.52 -16.81
CA ARG A 123 -21.82 12.49 -17.72
C ARG A 123 -22.60 11.18 -17.65
N LEU A 124 -22.08 10.15 -17.00
CA LEU A 124 -22.70 8.84 -16.87
C LEU A 124 -23.67 8.83 -15.67
N THR A 125 -24.86 9.40 -15.85
CA THR A 125 -25.82 9.64 -14.75
C THR A 125 -26.54 8.38 -14.22
N GLY A 126 -26.38 7.25 -14.90
CA GLY A 126 -26.91 5.94 -14.48
C GLY A 126 -25.82 4.98 -14.04
N LEU A 127 -24.62 5.48 -13.73
CA LEU A 127 -23.51 4.63 -13.30
C LEU A 127 -23.79 4.14 -11.87
N GLU A 128 -23.91 2.83 -11.69
CA GLU A 128 -24.11 2.19 -10.38
C GLU A 128 -22.83 1.56 -9.83
N VAL A 129 -21.94 1.13 -10.72
CA VAL A 129 -20.67 0.48 -10.38
C VAL A 129 -19.56 1.13 -11.17
N LEU A 130 -18.50 1.54 -10.49
CA LEU A 130 -17.26 1.95 -11.11
C LEU A 130 -16.10 1.17 -10.54
N GLN A 131 -15.31 0.58 -11.44
CA GLN A 131 -14.07 -0.09 -11.09
C GLN A 131 -12.95 0.55 -11.89
N LEU A 132 -11.94 1.04 -11.18
CA LEU A 132 -10.70 1.54 -11.76
C LEU A 132 -9.58 0.62 -11.30
N ASP A 133 -8.97 -0.08 -12.24
CA ASP A 133 -7.86 -0.99 -11.99
C ASP A 133 -6.64 -0.49 -12.74
N LYS A 134 -5.65 0.02 -11.99
CA LYS A 134 -4.36 0.39 -12.56
C LYS A 134 -3.52 -0.86 -12.69
N ARG A 135 -3.40 -1.39 -13.91
CA ARG A 135 -2.49 -2.50 -14.17
C ARG A 135 -1.09 -1.95 -14.43
N GLU A 136 -0.13 -2.36 -13.60
CA GLU A 136 1.29 -2.17 -13.87
C GLU A 136 1.71 -3.28 -14.86
N GLU A 137 1.89 -2.93 -16.13
CA GLU A 137 2.39 -3.87 -17.15
C GLU A 137 3.93 -3.78 -17.21
N GLY A 138 4.62 -4.60 -16.40
CA GLY A 138 6.08 -4.79 -16.46
C GLY A 138 6.88 -3.94 -15.46
N ASP A 139 8.12 -4.39 -15.19
CA ASP A 139 8.99 -3.84 -14.14
C ASP A 139 9.46 -2.39 -14.40
N ASP A 140 9.40 -1.93 -15.66
CA ASP A 140 9.88 -0.61 -16.09
C ASP A 140 8.75 0.36 -16.50
N TYR A 141 7.49 -0.03 -16.32
CA TYR A 141 6.38 0.79 -16.79
C TYR A 141 5.94 1.78 -15.71
N GLU A 142 6.35 3.04 -15.87
CA GLU A 142 5.71 4.17 -15.18
C GLU A 142 4.27 4.27 -15.70
N GLY A 143 3.39 3.49 -15.09
CA GLY A 143 1.98 3.40 -15.48
C GLY A 143 1.29 4.76 -15.45
N ILE A 144 0.24 4.88 -16.27
CA ILE A 144 -0.60 6.08 -16.36
C ILE A 144 -0.97 6.54 -14.94
N SER A 145 -0.59 7.76 -14.59
CA SER A 145 -0.96 8.32 -13.30
C SER A 145 -2.46 8.62 -13.28
N LEU A 146 -3.18 7.98 -12.37
CA LEU A 146 -4.61 8.17 -12.20
C LEU A 146 -4.89 9.08 -11.01
N LEU A 147 -4.70 10.39 -11.17
CA LEU A 147 -5.00 11.34 -10.10
C LEU A 147 -6.52 11.51 -9.93
N VAL A 148 -7.08 10.86 -8.91
CA VAL A 148 -8.45 11.05 -8.46
C VAL A 148 -8.47 12.22 -7.49
N SER A 149 -8.43 13.45 -8.01
CA SER A 149 -8.43 14.66 -7.17
C SER A 149 -9.78 14.92 -6.48
N PRO A 150 -9.83 15.75 -5.41
CA PRO A 150 -11.09 16.12 -4.77
C PRO A 150 -12.06 16.85 -5.72
N ALA A 151 -11.53 17.58 -6.71
CA ALA A 151 -12.34 18.23 -7.73
C ALA A 151 -13.02 17.19 -8.65
N VAL A 152 -12.29 16.15 -9.02
CA VAL A 152 -12.82 15.00 -9.77
C VAL A 152 -13.90 14.31 -8.94
N VAL A 153 -13.65 13.93 -7.69
CA VAL A 153 -14.69 13.29 -6.84
C VAL A 153 -15.94 14.16 -6.70
N ARG A 154 -15.81 15.48 -6.57
CA ARG A 154 -16.96 16.41 -6.54
C ARG A 154 -17.72 16.46 -7.85
N ALA A 155 -17.02 16.56 -8.98
CA ALA A 155 -17.64 16.56 -10.30
C ALA A 155 -18.38 15.23 -10.55
N LEU A 156 -17.76 14.13 -10.15
CA LEU A 156 -18.33 12.79 -10.21
C LEU A 156 -19.57 12.70 -9.31
N GLY A 157 -19.52 13.15 -8.06
CA GLY A 157 -20.67 13.14 -7.16
C GLY A 157 -21.87 13.97 -7.62
N ALA A 158 -21.67 14.99 -8.45
CA ALA A 158 -22.76 15.73 -9.08
C ALA A 158 -23.48 14.91 -10.17
N GLY A 159 -22.75 14.04 -10.88
CA GLY A 159 -23.29 13.18 -11.95
C GLY A 159 -23.72 11.79 -11.47
N TRP A 160 -23.11 11.29 -10.41
CA TRP A 160 -23.19 9.89 -9.97
C TRP A 160 -24.11 9.70 -8.76
N GLY A 161 -25.26 10.36 -8.76
CA GLY A 161 -26.25 10.20 -7.70
C GLY A 161 -26.70 8.74 -7.47
N SER A 162 -26.46 7.85 -8.44
CA SER A 162 -26.77 6.42 -8.40
C SER A 162 -25.58 5.51 -8.05
N LEU A 163 -24.35 6.03 -7.93
CA LEU A 163 -23.18 5.17 -7.76
C LEU A 163 -23.23 4.49 -6.39
N ASN A 164 -23.27 3.16 -6.43
CA ASN A 164 -23.43 2.29 -5.28
C ASN A 164 -22.12 1.58 -4.91
N THR A 165 -21.32 1.22 -5.93
CA THR A 165 -20.05 0.51 -5.75
C THR A 165 -18.91 1.27 -6.40
N LEU A 166 -17.87 1.54 -5.62
CA LEU A 166 -16.61 2.13 -6.10
C LEU A 166 -15.44 1.24 -5.70
N ASP A 167 -14.76 0.69 -6.69
CA ASP A 167 -13.54 -0.09 -6.50
C ASP A 167 -12.35 0.60 -7.16
N LEU A 168 -11.31 0.85 -6.38
CA LEU A 168 -10.07 1.52 -6.78
C LEU A 168 -8.90 0.57 -6.48
N TYR A 169 -8.33 -0.05 -7.50
CA TYR A 169 -7.23 -1.00 -7.38
C TYR A 169 -5.91 -0.40 -7.87
N ASN A 170 -4.84 -0.70 -7.14
CA ASN A 170 -3.45 -0.35 -7.47
C ASN A 170 -3.19 1.15 -7.57
N PHE A 171 -3.84 1.95 -6.71
CA PHE A 171 -3.54 3.38 -6.63
C PHE A 171 -2.35 3.61 -5.69
N SER A 172 -1.55 4.64 -5.96
CA SER A 172 -0.56 5.17 -5.01
C SER A 172 -1.15 6.26 -4.08
N PRO A 173 -0.54 6.54 -2.91
CA PRO A 173 -0.97 7.61 -2.01
C PRO A 173 -1.15 8.96 -2.71
N GLU A 174 -0.26 9.29 -3.64
CA GLU A 174 -0.25 10.55 -4.40
C GLU A 174 -1.43 10.63 -5.38
N GLU A 175 -1.85 9.50 -5.93
CA GLU A 175 -2.92 9.40 -6.92
C GLU A 175 -4.33 9.49 -6.32
N LEU A 176 -4.48 9.09 -5.05
CA LEU A 176 -5.75 9.21 -4.34
C LEU A 176 -5.49 9.82 -2.95
N PRO A 177 -5.41 11.17 -2.88
CA PRO A 177 -5.23 11.92 -1.64
C PRO A 177 -6.36 11.67 -0.63
N ALA A 178 -6.08 11.86 0.66
CA ALA A 178 -7.05 11.67 1.74
C ALA A 178 -8.26 12.61 1.63
N GLU A 179 -8.07 13.81 1.07
CA GLU A 179 -9.14 14.76 0.77
C GLU A 179 -10.13 14.19 -0.26
N SER A 180 -9.64 13.44 -1.24
CA SER A 180 -10.49 12.80 -2.24
C SER A 180 -11.37 11.73 -1.62
N ILE A 181 -10.84 10.94 -0.68
CA ILE A 181 -11.62 9.94 0.06
C ILE A 181 -12.67 10.63 0.93
N SER A 182 -12.31 11.73 1.59
CA SER A 182 -13.25 12.55 2.38
C SER A 182 -14.41 13.06 1.51
N GLU A 183 -14.13 13.48 0.28
CA GLU A 183 -15.15 13.94 -0.67
C GLU A 183 -16.08 12.81 -1.15
N MET A 184 -15.68 11.53 -1.05
CA MET A 184 -16.56 10.39 -1.36
C MET A 184 -17.74 10.32 -0.39
N SER A 185 -17.68 10.94 0.78
CA SER A 185 -18.82 11.04 1.71
C SER A 185 -20.04 11.76 1.10
N ARG A 186 -19.84 12.54 0.02
CA ARG A 186 -20.92 13.17 -0.75
C ARG A 186 -21.68 12.20 -1.65
N LEU A 187 -21.12 11.02 -1.91
CA LEU A 187 -21.74 9.96 -2.71
C LEU A 187 -22.80 9.25 -1.85
N THR A 188 -23.95 9.88 -1.67
CA THR A 188 -24.99 9.42 -0.72
C THR A 188 -25.59 8.05 -1.05
N ALA A 189 -25.47 7.61 -2.30
CA ALA A 189 -25.88 6.28 -2.76
C ALA A 189 -24.81 5.21 -2.57
N LEU A 190 -23.56 5.58 -2.26
CA LEU A 190 -22.45 4.63 -2.11
C LEU A 190 -22.72 3.68 -0.94
N ARG A 191 -22.63 2.37 -1.19
CA ARG A 191 -22.73 1.33 -0.15
C ARG A 191 -21.51 0.42 -0.12
N SER A 192 -20.76 0.33 -1.20
CA SER A 192 -19.55 -0.48 -1.29
C SER A 192 -18.36 0.38 -1.71
N LEU A 193 -17.32 0.39 -0.89
CA LEU A 193 -16.05 1.05 -1.17
C LEU A 193 -14.90 0.06 -1.00
N SER A 194 -14.12 -0.12 -2.08
CA SER A 194 -12.90 -0.91 -2.06
C SER A 194 -11.74 -0.03 -2.53
N ILE A 195 -10.72 0.14 -1.70
CA ILE A 195 -9.49 0.84 -2.08
C ILE A 195 -8.32 -0.07 -1.77
N SER A 196 -7.64 -0.53 -2.82
CA SER A 196 -6.46 -1.36 -2.72
C SER A 196 -5.24 -0.60 -3.21
N SER A 197 -4.27 -0.37 -2.32
CA SER A 197 -2.93 0.04 -2.74
C SER A 197 -2.20 -1.15 -3.38
N CYS A 198 -1.22 -0.89 -4.26
CA CYS A 198 -0.38 -1.98 -4.79
C CYS A 198 0.28 -2.72 -3.60
N PRO A 199 0.32 -4.06 -3.61
CA PRO A 199 0.93 -4.85 -2.53
C PRO A 199 2.38 -4.45 -2.23
N HIS A 200 3.14 -4.08 -3.26
CA HIS A 200 4.53 -3.60 -3.13
C HIS A 200 4.66 -2.32 -2.31
N HIS A 201 3.67 -1.43 -2.39
CA HIS A 201 3.60 -0.23 -1.55
C HIS A 201 3.04 -0.53 -0.16
N ALA A 202 2.00 -1.37 -0.08
CA ALA A 202 1.34 -1.74 1.17
C ALA A 202 2.29 -2.44 2.17
N ALA A 203 3.29 -3.19 1.67
CA ALA A 203 4.28 -3.85 2.51
C ALA A 203 5.31 -2.89 3.15
N ARG A 204 5.49 -1.67 2.60
CA ARG A 204 6.47 -0.70 3.09
C ARG A 204 5.83 0.27 4.09
N PRO A 205 6.21 0.23 5.39
CA PRO A 205 5.57 1.08 6.41
C PRO A 205 5.67 2.58 6.14
N ALA A 206 6.78 3.03 5.52
CA ALA A 206 7.01 4.44 5.20
C ALA A 206 6.12 4.98 4.06
N ALA A 207 5.40 4.10 3.35
CA ALA A 207 4.50 4.46 2.26
C ALA A 207 3.03 4.25 2.61
N ALA A 208 2.71 3.93 3.88
CA ALA A 208 1.34 3.72 4.30
C ALA A 208 0.53 5.02 4.16
N ARG A 209 -0.67 4.91 3.60
CA ARG A 209 -1.57 6.06 3.44
C ARG A 209 -2.20 6.42 4.77
N HIS A 210 -2.00 7.64 5.22
CA HIS A 210 -2.77 8.17 6.33
C HIS A 210 -4.20 8.42 5.87
N LEU A 211 -5.14 7.67 6.45
CA LEU A 211 -6.56 7.86 6.25
C LEU A 211 -7.23 7.89 7.61
N ALA A 212 -7.71 9.06 8.00
CA ALA A 212 -8.51 9.14 9.19
C ALA A 212 -9.87 8.48 8.93
N TRP A 213 -10.30 7.62 9.86
CA TRP A 213 -11.55 6.86 9.73
C TRP A 213 -12.79 7.73 9.48
N TRP A 214 -12.84 8.97 9.99
CA TRP A 214 -13.97 9.89 9.79
C TRP A 214 -14.05 10.42 8.36
N GLN A 215 -13.03 10.16 7.55
CA GLN A 215 -13.02 10.46 6.12
C GLN A 215 -13.69 9.33 5.31
N ILE A 216 -13.93 8.17 5.93
CA ILE A 216 -14.66 7.08 5.30
C ILE A 216 -16.13 7.50 5.16
N PRO A 217 -16.75 7.34 3.98
CA PRO A 217 -18.17 7.64 3.81
C PRO A 217 -19.05 6.93 4.85
N PRO A 218 -20.03 7.62 5.45
CA PRO A 218 -20.98 6.96 6.35
C PRO A 218 -21.94 6.06 5.54
N ARG A 219 -22.63 5.14 6.23
CA ARG A 219 -23.66 4.24 5.64
C ARG A 219 -23.15 3.22 4.61
N LEU A 220 -21.86 2.91 4.63
CA LEU A 220 -21.33 1.80 3.84
C LEU A 220 -21.84 0.47 4.39
N THR A 221 -22.24 -0.43 3.50
CA THR A 221 -22.53 -1.83 3.81
C THR A 221 -21.31 -2.73 3.60
N ALA A 222 -20.36 -2.31 2.75
CA ALA A 222 -19.10 -3.01 2.54
C ALA A 222 -17.93 -2.02 2.45
N LEU A 223 -16.87 -2.31 3.20
CA LEU A 223 -15.63 -1.55 3.20
C LEU A 223 -14.44 -2.51 3.04
N SER A 224 -13.60 -2.25 2.05
CA SER A 224 -12.35 -2.96 1.83
C SER A 224 -11.20 -1.98 1.67
N LEU A 225 -10.20 -2.04 2.54
CA LEU A 225 -9.01 -1.19 2.50
C LEU A 225 -7.75 -2.06 2.47
N THR A 226 -6.79 -1.68 1.64
CA THR A 226 -5.46 -2.33 1.60
C THR A 226 -4.32 -1.31 1.64
N GLY A 227 -3.40 -1.45 2.60
CA GLY A 227 -2.21 -0.60 2.72
C GLY A 227 -2.45 0.77 3.36
N PHE A 228 -3.36 0.87 4.32
CA PHE A 228 -3.73 2.13 4.97
C PHE A 228 -3.27 2.18 6.42
N ASP A 229 -2.70 3.31 6.83
CA ASP A 229 -2.50 3.67 8.23
C ASP A 229 -3.74 4.42 8.74
N LEU A 230 -4.50 3.75 9.61
CA LEU A 230 -5.68 4.30 10.27
C LEU A 230 -5.36 4.79 11.70
N SER A 231 -4.08 4.72 12.12
CA SER A 231 -3.66 5.03 13.50
C SER A 231 -3.72 6.52 13.85
N GLU A 232 -3.59 7.39 12.85
CA GLU A 232 -3.57 8.86 13.01
C GLU A 232 -4.97 9.47 13.21
N ALA A 233 -5.79 8.80 14.01
CA ALA A 233 -6.92 9.44 14.62
C ALA A 233 -6.40 10.14 15.86
N GLY A 234 -6.24 11.47 15.81
CA GLY A 234 -5.76 12.25 16.96
C GLY A 234 -6.35 11.70 18.26
N GLU A 235 -5.49 11.36 19.23
CA GLU A 235 -5.78 10.47 20.37
C GLU A 235 -7.07 10.82 21.15
N ASP A 236 -7.53 12.06 21.05
CA ASP A 236 -8.76 12.58 21.66
C ASP A 236 -10.07 12.26 20.92
N SER A 237 -10.03 11.86 19.64
CA SER A 237 -11.23 11.78 18.78
C SER A 237 -12.16 10.62 19.11
N TRP A 238 -11.63 9.51 19.65
CA TRP A 238 -12.42 8.35 20.06
C TRP A 238 -12.79 8.37 21.54
N GLN A 239 -12.01 9.00 22.40
CA GLN A 239 -12.20 8.82 23.85
C GLN A 239 -13.29 9.74 24.44
N ARG A 240 -13.71 10.81 23.74
CA ARG A 240 -14.63 11.83 24.29
C ARG A 240 -16.05 11.88 23.72
N GLY A 241 -16.44 10.92 22.89
CA GLY A 241 -17.83 10.75 22.45
C GLY A 241 -18.03 9.72 21.33
N PRO A 242 -17.45 8.50 21.44
CA PRO A 242 -17.22 7.61 20.30
C PRO A 242 -18.45 6.90 19.76
N GLY A 243 -19.40 6.55 20.63
CA GLY A 243 -20.45 5.59 20.29
C GLY A 243 -21.28 6.05 19.09
N ASP A 244 -21.73 7.30 19.12
CA ASP A 244 -22.69 7.80 18.14
C ASP A 244 -22.03 8.01 16.76
N ARG A 245 -20.79 8.50 16.71
CA ARG A 245 -20.09 8.73 15.44
C ARG A 245 -19.59 7.43 14.80
N LEU A 246 -19.07 6.50 15.59
CA LEU A 246 -18.72 5.17 15.09
C LEU A 246 -19.96 4.43 14.60
N ALA A 247 -21.07 4.51 15.34
CA ALA A 247 -22.34 3.94 14.89
C ALA A 247 -22.83 4.59 13.59
N GLU A 248 -22.60 5.89 13.36
CA GLU A 248 -22.95 6.52 12.09
C GLU A 248 -22.15 5.96 10.89
N HIS A 249 -20.86 5.66 11.11
CA HIS A 249 -19.97 5.21 10.02
C HIS A 249 -20.06 3.70 9.80
N PHE A 250 -20.08 2.93 10.88
CA PHE A 250 -20.00 1.47 10.87
C PHE A 250 -21.34 0.80 11.13
N GLY A 251 -22.36 1.54 11.55
CA GLY A 251 -23.62 0.98 12.00
C GLY A 251 -24.42 0.30 10.90
N ASP A 252 -24.12 0.45 9.62
CA ASP A 252 -24.75 -0.31 8.52
C ASP A 252 -23.80 -1.30 7.85
N LEU A 253 -22.58 -1.46 8.38
CA LEU A 253 -21.54 -2.26 7.76
C LEU A 253 -21.83 -3.76 7.94
N LEU A 254 -21.95 -4.46 6.81
CA LEU A 254 -22.15 -5.91 6.74
C LEU A 254 -20.85 -6.66 6.48
N SER A 255 -19.89 -6.01 5.80
CA SER A 255 -18.58 -6.57 5.47
C SER A 255 -17.45 -5.58 5.70
N LEU A 256 -16.45 -5.97 6.48
CA LEU A 256 -15.23 -5.20 6.73
C LEU A 256 -13.99 -6.02 6.34
N ARG A 257 -13.20 -5.50 5.42
CA ARG A 257 -11.93 -6.10 4.98
C ARG A 257 -10.80 -5.09 5.12
N LEU A 258 -9.83 -5.38 5.99
CA LEU A 258 -8.65 -4.54 6.22
C LEU A 258 -7.41 -5.40 6.01
N HIS A 259 -6.63 -5.08 4.98
CA HIS A 259 -5.45 -5.84 4.56
C HIS A 259 -4.21 -4.93 4.63
N PHE A 260 -3.12 -5.35 5.27
CA PHE A 260 -1.93 -4.50 5.44
C PHE A 260 -2.27 -3.11 6.03
N CYS A 261 -3.22 -3.06 6.96
CA CYS A 261 -3.65 -1.81 7.59
C CYS A 261 -3.08 -1.69 9.01
N THR A 262 -2.69 -0.48 9.41
CA THR A 262 -2.42 -0.17 10.82
C THR A 262 -3.71 0.32 11.46
N LEU A 263 -4.20 -0.36 12.48
CA LEU A 263 -5.41 0.02 13.20
C LEU A 263 -5.07 0.95 14.37
N PRO A 264 -5.93 1.95 14.67
CA PRO A 264 -5.80 2.69 15.91
C PRO A 264 -6.23 1.80 17.08
N ALA A 265 -5.52 1.96 18.20
CA ALA A 265 -5.83 1.23 19.42
C ALA A 265 -7.28 1.50 19.87
N GLY A 266 -7.99 0.43 20.22
CA GLY A 266 -9.37 0.46 20.69
C GLY A 266 -10.44 0.58 19.60
N LEU A 267 -10.08 0.68 18.31
CA LEU A 267 -11.06 0.81 17.21
C LEU A 267 -12.13 -0.29 17.25
N LEU A 268 -11.70 -1.56 17.24
CA LEU A 268 -12.61 -2.70 17.26
C LEU A 268 -13.46 -2.71 18.53
N ARG A 269 -12.87 -2.35 19.67
CA ARG A 269 -13.59 -2.29 20.95
C ARG A 269 -14.68 -1.22 20.94
N ALA A 270 -14.39 -0.06 20.36
CA ALA A 270 -15.34 1.03 20.26
C ALA A 270 -16.43 0.78 19.19
N ALA A 271 -16.08 0.13 18.08
CA ALA A 271 -17.00 -0.17 16.99
C ALA A 271 -17.86 -1.43 17.23
N ALA A 272 -17.41 -2.36 18.09
CA ALA A 272 -18.09 -3.65 18.31
C ALA A 272 -19.57 -3.52 18.68
N PRO A 273 -20.02 -2.61 19.57
CA PRO A 273 -21.44 -2.47 19.89
C PRO A 273 -22.30 -2.11 18.67
N ALA A 274 -21.78 -1.25 17.77
CA ALA A 274 -22.49 -0.85 16.56
C ALA A 274 -22.51 -1.97 15.48
N LEU A 275 -21.48 -2.81 15.48
CA LEU A 275 -21.29 -3.90 14.51
C LEU A 275 -21.92 -5.22 14.95
N ALA A 276 -22.25 -5.37 16.23
CA ALA A 276 -22.58 -6.64 16.89
C ALA A 276 -23.64 -7.49 16.16
N GLU A 277 -24.70 -6.85 15.68
CA GLU A 277 -25.86 -7.50 15.08
C GLU A 277 -25.89 -7.42 13.54
N LYS A 278 -24.92 -6.74 12.93
CA LYS A 278 -24.95 -6.43 11.49
C LYS A 278 -23.73 -6.93 10.72
N LEU A 279 -22.55 -7.00 11.34
CA LEU A 279 -21.34 -7.40 10.64
C LEU A 279 -21.33 -8.91 10.40
N HIS A 280 -21.53 -9.34 9.16
CA HIS A 280 -21.58 -10.74 8.76
C HIS A 280 -20.20 -11.29 8.37
N SER A 281 -19.32 -10.42 7.88
CA SER A 281 -17.99 -10.77 7.37
C SER A 281 -16.93 -9.80 7.90
N LEU A 282 -15.89 -10.37 8.51
CA LEU A 282 -14.73 -9.62 8.99
C LEU A 282 -13.45 -10.30 8.48
N SER A 283 -12.60 -9.51 7.82
CA SER A 283 -11.30 -9.96 7.34
C SER A 283 -10.24 -8.97 7.79
N LEU A 284 -9.42 -9.36 8.76
CA LEU A 284 -8.24 -8.63 9.21
C LEU A 284 -7.00 -9.41 8.80
N VAL A 285 -6.27 -8.91 7.80
CA VAL A 285 -5.14 -9.58 7.19
C VAL A 285 -3.91 -8.69 7.27
N ASP A 286 -2.83 -9.20 7.85
CA ASP A 286 -1.58 -8.46 8.02
C ASP A 286 -1.78 -7.08 8.64
N THR A 287 -2.73 -6.97 9.56
CA THR A 287 -3.02 -5.75 10.28
C THR A 287 -2.04 -5.55 11.43
N ARG A 288 -1.59 -4.31 11.62
CA ARG A 288 -0.72 -3.87 12.73
C ARG A 288 -1.50 -2.98 13.69
N GLY A 289 -0.96 -2.71 14.88
CA GLY A 289 -1.54 -1.79 15.86
C GLY A 289 -2.75 -2.33 16.64
N GLY A 290 -3.27 -3.51 16.26
CA GLY A 290 -4.22 -4.24 17.08
C GLY A 290 -3.55 -4.87 18.30
N SER A 291 -4.24 -4.86 19.44
CA SER A 291 -3.83 -5.64 20.61
C SER A 291 -4.58 -6.96 20.70
N MET A 292 -3.99 -7.96 21.36
CA MET A 292 -4.69 -9.20 21.70
C MET A 292 -5.96 -8.93 22.53
N GLU A 293 -6.00 -7.84 23.30
CA GLU A 293 -7.18 -7.40 24.04
C GLU A 293 -8.31 -6.89 23.14
N GLU A 294 -8.00 -6.29 21.99
CA GLU A 294 -9.00 -5.84 21.04
C GLU A 294 -9.68 -6.99 20.34
N LEU A 295 -8.95 -8.06 20.00
CA LEU A 295 -9.57 -9.26 19.43
C LEU A 295 -10.55 -9.93 20.40
N GLN A 296 -10.55 -9.59 21.70
CA GLN A 296 -11.51 -10.13 22.65
C GLN A 296 -12.95 -9.70 22.37
N VAL A 297 -13.13 -8.56 21.70
CA VAL A 297 -14.46 -8.03 21.39
C VAL A 297 -15.13 -8.76 20.23
N LEU A 298 -14.38 -9.61 19.51
CA LEU A 298 -14.95 -10.42 18.43
C LEU A 298 -16.10 -11.31 18.90
N GLY A 299 -16.07 -11.80 20.14
CA GLY A 299 -17.16 -12.58 20.73
C GLY A 299 -18.48 -11.81 20.88
N GLN A 300 -18.45 -10.47 20.75
CA GLN A 300 -19.63 -9.59 20.75
C GLN A 300 -20.25 -9.43 19.35
N LEU A 301 -19.54 -9.83 18.29
CA LEU A 301 -20.00 -9.73 16.90
C LEU A 301 -20.93 -10.89 16.55
N THR A 302 -22.08 -10.96 17.21
CA THR A 302 -23.02 -12.09 17.16
C THR A 302 -23.54 -12.46 15.76
N ALA A 303 -23.58 -11.50 14.82
CA ALA A 303 -23.97 -11.74 13.42
C ALA A 303 -22.83 -12.30 12.55
N LEU A 304 -21.61 -12.38 13.09
CA LEU A 304 -20.44 -12.76 12.32
C LEU A 304 -20.52 -14.22 11.89
N SER A 305 -20.42 -14.44 10.58
CA SER A 305 -20.48 -15.75 9.94
C SER A 305 -19.17 -16.13 9.26
N THR A 306 -18.41 -15.14 8.79
CA THR A 306 -17.12 -15.33 8.13
C THR A 306 -16.08 -14.50 8.85
N LEU A 307 -15.02 -15.16 9.32
CA LEU A 307 -13.94 -14.52 10.05
C LEU A 307 -12.59 -14.95 9.48
N ARG A 308 -11.83 -13.99 8.97
CA ARG A 308 -10.43 -14.17 8.55
C ARG A 308 -9.54 -13.32 9.45
N LEU A 309 -8.70 -13.95 10.26
CA LEU A 309 -7.75 -13.29 11.14
C LEU A 309 -6.32 -13.77 10.85
N MET A 310 -5.55 -12.89 10.25
CA MET A 310 -4.13 -13.12 9.95
C MET A 310 -3.30 -11.91 10.43
N PRO A 311 -3.38 -11.51 11.72
CA PRO A 311 -2.57 -10.41 12.25
C PRO A 311 -1.06 -10.64 12.05
N CYS A 312 -0.25 -9.58 12.05
CA CYS A 312 1.21 -9.74 11.94
C CYS A 312 1.83 -10.22 13.26
N ASP A 313 1.39 -9.63 14.38
CA ASP A 313 2.22 -9.52 15.59
C ASP A 313 1.75 -10.39 16.76
N HIS A 314 0.50 -10.86 16.73
CA HIS A 314 -0.09 -11.60 17.84
C HIS A 314 -1.01 -12.71 17.36
N GLY A 315 -1.18 -13.75 18.17
CA GLY A 315 -2.18 -14.78 17.89
C GLY A 315 -3.62 -14.27 18.00
N VAL A 316 -4.60 -15.16 17.81
CA VAL A 316 -6.02 -14.85 18.02
C VAL A 316 -6.40 -14.66 19.49
N GLY A 317 -5.47 -14.91 20.41
CA GLY A 317 -5.66 -14.72 21.84
C GLY A 317 -6.69 -15.66 22.46
N GLY A 318 -6.86 -16.84 21.88
CA GLY A 318 -7.78 -17.88 22.33
C GLY A 318 -9.01 -18.03 21.43
N VAL A 319 -9.15 -19.16 20.74
CA VAL A 319 -10.34 -19.51 19.92
C VAL A 319 -11.61 -19.66 20.77
N GLY A 320 -11.47 -19.92 22.08
CA GLY A 320 -12.60 -20.03 23.01
C GLY A 320 -13.55 -18.83 23.01
N LYS A 321 -13.05 -17.64 22.68
CA LYS A 321 -13.88 -16.41 22.59
C LYS A 321 -14.79 -16.40 21.37
N LEU A 322 -14.44 -17.18 20.33
CA LEU A 322 -15.24 -17.35 19.13
C LEU A 322 -16.34 -18.40 19.32
N ALA A 323 -16.32 -19.17 20.41
CA ALA A 323 -17.29 -20.24 20.68
C ALA A 323 -18.73 -19.75 20.84
N THR A 324 -18.94 -18.46 21.13
CA THR A 324 -20.28 -17.86 21.20
C THR A 324 -20.81 -17.45 19.82
N LEU A 325 -19.95 -17.44 18.79
CA LEU A 325 -20.28 -17.00 17.45
C LEU A 325 -20.80 -18.16 16.60
N ARG A 326 -21.70 -17.85 15.66
CA ARG A 326 -22.20 -18.82 14.67
C ARG A 326 -21.37 -18.76 13.38
N LEU A 327 -20.05 -18.85 13.54
CA LEU A 327 -19.11 -18.83 12.43
C LEU A 327 -19.32 -20.04 11.52
N LYS A 328 -19.48 -19.78 10.23
CA LYS A 328 -19.51 -20.78 9.15
C LYS A 328 -18.12 -20.98 8.57
N GLN A 329 -17.34 -19.91 8.49
CA GLN A 329 -15.99 -19.93 7.92
C GLN A 329 -15.02 -19.23 8.87
N LEU A 330 -13.91 -19.90 9.17
CA LEU A 330 -12.84 -19.39 10.00
C LEU A 330 -11.52 -19.59 9.29
N LYS A 331 -10.80 -18.50 9.04
CA LYS A 331 -9.48 -18.52 8.41
C LYS A 331 -8.42 -17.93 9.31
N LEU A 332 -7.41 -18.72 9.66
CA LEU A 332 -6.36 -18.37 10.63
C LEU A 332 -4.98 -18.74 10.11
N ARG A 333 -3.93 -18.09 10.64
CA ARG A 333 -2.56 -18.60 10.49
C ARG A 333 -2.35 -19.79 11.42
N LEU A 334 -1.78 -20.88 10.91
CA LEU A 334 -1.48 -22.08 11.71
C LEU A 334 -0.59 -21.74 12.92
N ARG A 335 0.42 -20.87 12.72
CA ARG A 335 1.34 -20.44 13.79
C ARG A 335 0.67 -19.67 14.94
N HIS A 336 -0.57 -19.20 14.76
CA HIS A 336 -1.34 -18.48 15.79
C HIS A 336 -2.24 -19.36 16.63
N LEU A 337 -2.39 -20.64 16.26
CA LEU A 337 -3.11 -21.61 17.07
C LEU A 337 -2.22 -22.10 18.20
N GLN A 338 -2.75 -22.06 19.42
CA GLN A 338 -2.14 -22.66 20.60
C GLN A 338 -2.73 -24.04 20.85
N ARG A 339 -2.02 -24.90 21.60
CA ARG A 339 -2.54 -26.23 21.92
C ARG A 339 -3.84 -26.18 22.73
N ALA A 340 -4.01 -25.15 23.55
CA ALA A 340 -5.26 -24.90 24.28
C ALA A 340 -6.44 -24.56 23.36
N ASP A 341 -6.19 -23.99 22.16
CA ASP A 341 -7.23 -23.66 21.19
C ASP A 341 -7.82 -24.91 20.54
N LEU A 342 -7.00 -25.96 20.34
CA LEU A 342 -7.42 -27.22 19.73
C LEU A 342 -8.57 -27.87 20.50
N ALA A 343 -8.49 -27.87 21.84
CA ALA A 343 -9.55 -28.41 22.69
C ALA A 343 -10.87 -27.61 22.61
N LEU A 344 -10.84 -26.41 22.03
CA LEU A 344 -11.98 -25.50 21.92
C LEU A 344 -12.58 -25.50 20.51
N LEU A 345 -11.86 -25.97 19.47
CA LEU A 345 -12.36 -26.06 18.10
C LEU A 345 -13.70 -26.81 18.00
N PRO A 346 -13.91 -27.96 18.67
CA PRO A 346 -15.21 -28.66 18.65
C PRO A 346 -16.39 -27.84 19.18
N ARG A 347 -16.13 -26.76 19.94
CA ARG A 347 -17.19 -25.86 20.44
C ARG A 347 -17.73 -24.92 19.36
N LEU A 348 -17.02 -24.77 18.24
CA LEU A 348 -17.47 -24.02 17.06
C LEU A 348 -18.45 -24.87 16.24
N THR A 349 -19.58 -25.21 16.84
CA THR A 349 -20.56 -26.16 16.29
C THR A 349 -21.19 -25.76 14.95
N SER A 350 -21.06 -24.49 14.56
CA SER A 350 -21.58 -23.97 13.28
C SER A 350 -20.52 -23.89 12.18
N LEU A 351 -19.28 -24.28 12.47
CA LEU A 351 -18.15 -24.13 11.54
C LEU A 351 -18.22 -25.18 10.44
N PHE A 352 -18.22 -24.72 9.20
CA PHE A 352 -18.21 -25.55 7.99
C PHE A 352 -16.84 -25.60 7.33
N VAL A 353 -16.07 -24.51 7.40
CA VAL A 353 -14.75 -24.43 6.78
C VAL A 353 -13.75 -23.82 7.75
N LEU A 354 -12.70 -24.57 8.05
CA LEU A 354 -11.52 -24.09 8.75
C LEU A 354 -10.35 -24.01 7.76
N THR A 355 -10.01 -22.79 7.34
CA THR A 355 -8.87 -22.55 6.47
C THR A 355 -7.66 -22.16 7.31
N LEU A 356 -6.57 -22.91 7.19
CA LEU A 356 -5.30 -22.60 7.85
C LEU A 356 -4.29 -22.13 6.82
N THR A 357 -3.62 -21.02 7.11
CA THR A 357 -2.50 -20.54 6.30
C THR A 357 -1.18 -20.89 6.96
N ALA A 358 -0.23 -21.40 6.18
CA ALA A 358 1.14 -21.62 6.62
C ALA A 358 2.11 -21.46 5.44
N PRO A 359 3.38 -21.10 5.67
CA PRO A 359 4.42 -21.25 4.65
C PRO A 359 4.50 -22.73 4.26
N LEU A 360 4.33 -23.05 2.97
CA LEU A 360 4.40 -24.43 2.49
C LEU A 360 5.79 -24.74 1.94
N ALA A 361 6.30 -25.91 2.27
CA ALA A 361 7.43 -26.50 1.57
C ALA A 361 7.00 -26.95 0.16
N GLY A 362 7.96 -27.28 -0.70
CA GLY A 362 7.68 -27.83 -2.04
C GLY A 362 6.84 -29.11 -2.05
N SER A 363 6.70 -29.78 -0.90
CA SER A 363 5.81 -30.93 -0.69
C SER A 363 4.34 -30.57 -0.46
N GLY A 364 3.98 -29.29 -0.40
CA GLY A 364 2.64 -28.83 -0.03
C GLY A 364 2.32 -28.96 1.46
N GLN A 365 3.27 -29.41 2.28
CA GLN A 365 3.17 -29.46 3.73
C GLN A 365 3.70 -28.18 4.37
N PRO A 366 3.26 -27.80 5.58
CA PRO A 366 3.84 -26.67 6.30
C PRO A 366 5.35 -26.82 6.47
N ALA A 367 6.10 -25.77 6.17
CA ALA A 367 7.57 -25.77 6.24
C ALA A 367 8.06 -26.02 7.68
N HIS A 368 9.12 -26.83 7.81
CA HIS A 368 9.73 -27.13 9.11
C HIS A 368 10.28 -25.85 9.76
N GLY A 369 10.01 -25.67 11.06
CA GLY A 369 10.46 -24.49 11.82
C GLY A 369 9.55 -23.26 11.70
N HIS A 370 8.53 -23.30 10.85
CA HIS A 370 7.50 -22.25 10.74
C HIS A 370 6.16 -22.64 11.37
N GLY A 371 6.02 -23.89 11.82
CA GLY A 371 4.91 -24.32 12.66
C GLY A 371 5.05 -23.74 14.06
N GLY A 372 3.98 -23.14 14.58
CA GLY A 372 3.87 -22.84 16.01
C GLY A 372 3.85 -24.12 16.85
N GLU A 373 3.34 -24.04 18.07
CA GLU A 373 3.18 -25.20 18.96
C GLU A 373 2.33 -26.33 18.35
N VAL A 374 1.45 -25.98 17.41
CA VAL A 374 0.43 -26.85 16.82
C VAL A 374 0.88 -27.35 15.44
N ARG A 375 0.84 -28.67 15.24
CA ARG A 375 1.04 -29.30 13.93
C ARG A 375 -0.31 -29.52 13.24
N MET A 376 -0.30 -29.64 11.91
CA MET A 376 -1.52 -29.91 11.13
C MET A 376 -2.26 -31.18 11.61
N ALA A 377 -1.53 -32.26 11.88
CA ALA A 377 -2.12 -33.49 12.41
C ALA A 377 -2.84 -33.30 13.77
N ASP A 378 -2.37 -32.36 14.60
CA ASP A 378 -3.02 -32.05 15.88
C ASP A 378 -4.35 -31.29 15.64
N VAL A 379 -4.44 -30.47 14.58
CA VAL A 379 -5.69 -29.82 14.14
C VAL A 379 -6.66 -30.84 13.59
N GLU A 380 -6.20 -31.72 12.70
CA GLU A 380 -7.02 -32.79 12.10
C GLU A 380 -7.67 -33.65 13.19
N GLY A 381 -6.90 -34.09 14.18
CA GLY A 381 -7.45 -34.83 15.32
C GLY A 381 -8.42 -34.02 16.19
N ALA A 382 -8.23 -32.69 16.28
CA ALA A 382 -9.13 -31.83 17.02
C ALA A 382 -10.50 -31.64 16.31
N VAL A 383 -10.53 -31.69 14.98
CA VAL A 383 -11.76 -31.51 14.20
C VAL A 383 -12.37 -32.81 13.69
N GLU A 384 -11.74 -33.97 13.90
CA GLU A 384 -12.25 -35.30 13.50
C GLU A 384 -13.69 -35.55 14.01
N GLY A 385 -14.06 -34.95 15.14
CA GLY A 385 -15.42 -35.01 15.72
C GLY A 385 -16.41 -33.96 15.20
N MET A 386 -16.04 -33.12 14.23
CA MET A 386 -16.87 -32.04 13.68
C MET A 386 -17.45 -32.48 12.33
N PRO A 387 -18.70 -32.99 12.27
CA PRO A 387 -19.22 -33.74 11.12
C PRO A 387 -19.41 -32.92 9.84
N TYR A 388 -19.28 -31.60 9.90
CA TYR A 388 -19.50 -30.69 8.78
C TYR A 388 -18.33 -29.73 8.54
N CYS A 389 -17.22 -29.90 9.26
CA CYS A 389 -16.08 -28.98 9.15
C CYS A 389 -15.02 -29.56 8.21
N ASP A 390 -14.89 -28.94 7.04
CA ASP A 390 -13.77 -29.19 6.13
C ASP A 390 -12.54 -28.40 6.60
N ILE A 391 -11.37 -28.99 6.48
CA ILE A 391 -10.10 -28.31 6.72
C ILE A 391 -9.43 -28.02 5.38
N GLU A 392 -9.04 -26.77 5.20
CA GLU A 392 -8.26 -26.34 4.05
C GLU A 392 -6.90 -25.84 4.52
N LEU A 393 -5.84 -26.24 3.83
CA LEU A 393 -4.51 -25.69 4.03
C LEU A 393 -4.15 -24.82 2.83
N GLU A 394 -3.84 -23.56 3.08
CA GLU A 394 -3.40 -22.60 2.08
C GLU A 394 -1.96 -22.17 2.31
N GLY A 395 -1.23 -21.95 1.21
CA GLY A 395 0.10 -21.39 1.26
C GLY A 395 0.09 -19.90 1.58
N GLU A 396 0.91 -19.52 2.56
CA GLU A 396 1.21 -18.10 2.74
C GLU A 396 2.07 -17.61 1.56
N PRO A 397 1.71 -16.48 0.94
CA PRO A 397 2.59 -15.87 -0.06
C PRO A 397 3.93 -15.57 0.61
N ALA A 398 5.03 -15.88 -0.09
CA ALA A 398 6.36 -15.57 0.39
C ALA A 398 6.41 -14.08 0.75
N LEU A 399 6.81 -13.76 1.98
CA LEU A 399 7.03 -12.37 2.35
C LEU A 399 8.09 -11.81 1.39
N PRO A 400 7.82 -10.67 0.73
CA PRO A 400 8.74 -10.09 -0.23
C PRO A 400 10.01 -9.64 0.52
N ASN A 401 11.01 -10.52 0.52
CA ASN A 401 12.33 -10.41 1.14
C ASN A 401 12.31 -10.19 2.66
N GLY A 402 12.95 -11.13 3.37
CA GLY A 402 12.98 -11.20 4.83
C GLY A 402 13.31 -9.89 5.54
N GLY A 403 12.50 -9.57 6.55
CA GLY A 403 12.87 -8.71 7.66
C GLY A 403 13.50 -9.52 8.78
#